data_AF-A0A1H2VSE7-F1
#
_entry.id   AF-A0A1H2VSE7-F1
#
_cell.length_a   1.000
_cell.length_b   1.000
_cell.length_c   1.000
_cell.angle_alpha   90.00
_cell.angle_beta   90.00
_cell.angle_gamma   90.00
#
_symmetry.space_group_name_H-M   'P 1'
#
loop_
_entity.id
_entity.type
_entity.pdbx_description
1 polymer ?
#
loop_
_entity_poly.entity_id
_entity_poly.type
_entity_poly.pdbx_seq_one_letter_code
_entity_poly.pdbx_strand_id
1 'polypeptide(L)'
;MTNFFIMGDDMKVTCTLPIIATAALLAATTVSAEGFSLSGARSAMQSDISFNVMQSAGQGQIKLRHKVQPKAQVRSKTVSSRSRSFQELSGVSTAADLKSLIAWAEAGPKGYDAVQYGAKRLPPQRPTQMTIGEIYRWIDRTPGQPHAIGRYQFIPSTLRSLVRQAGLSKNDRFTSAVQDGLADILLVDAGFNAFKKGKISRHRFMENLARIWAGFPTSNGRSYYHGYAGNKAVISWNEFDAVMKKIFATKRG
;
A
#
# COMPACT_ATOMS: atom_id res chain seq x y z
N MET A 1 95.54 4.85 0.82
CA MET A 1 95.16 4.69 2.24
C MET A 1 94.41 3.38 2.38
N THR A 2 94.47 2.76 3.55
CA THR A 2 94.25 1.33 3.80
C THR A 2 92.78 0.91 3.98
N ASN A 3 92.45 -0.26 3.40
CA ASN A 3 91.57 -1.33 3.93
C ASN A 3 90.07 -1.07 4.20
N PHE A 4 89.17 -2.08 4.24
CA PHE A 4 89.04 -3.40 3.56
C PHE A 4 87.72 -4.06 4.07
N PHE A 5 87.07 -4.95 3.28
CA PHE A 5 86.13 -6.02 3.74
C PHE A 5 84.80 -5.58 4.46
N ILE A 6 83.68 -6.35 4.50
CA ILE A 6 83.10 -7.52 3.78
C ILE A 6 81.60 -7.60 4.18
N MET A 7 80.63 -8.35 3.63
CA MET A 7 80.49 -9.39 2.58
C MET A 7 79.29 -8.98 1.68
N GLY A 8 78.70 -9.73 0.74
CA GLY A 8 78.85 -11.10 0.24
C GLY A 8 77.55 -11.53 -0.47
N ASP A 9 77.66 -12.18 -1.63
CA ASP A 9 76.51 -12.62 -2.45
C ASP A 9 75.62 -13.68 -1.79
N ASP A 10 74.41 -13.90 -2.32
CA ASP A 10 74.09 -15.20 -2.92
C ASP A 10 72.81 -15.19 -3.80
N MET A 11 72.93 -15.69 -5.02
CA MET A 11 71.82 -16.04 -5.92
C MET A 11 72.18 -17.29 -6.73
N LYS A 12 71.14 -18.07 -7.10
CA LYS A 12 71.15 -19.40 -7.78
C LYS A 12 71.24 -20.54 -6.75
N VAL A 13 70.79 -21.77 -7.01
CA VAL A 13 70.74 -22.53 -8.28
C VAL A 13 69.58 -23.56 -8.31
N THR A 14 69.29 -24.14 -9.50
CA THR A 14 68.76 -25.52 -9.76
C THR A 14 67.29 -25.85 -9.41
N CYS A 15 66.58 -26.81 -10.05
CA CYS A 15 66.74 -27.50 -11.35
C CYS A 15 65.44 -28.23 -11.79
N THR A 16 65.45 -28.81 -13.01
CA THR A 16 64.71 -30.02 -13.49
C THR A 16 63.19 -29.99 -13.76
N LEU A 17 62.84 -30.61 -14.91
CA LEU A 17 61.53 -30.92 -15.50
C LEU A 17 61.26 -32.46 -15.39
N PRO A 18 60.22 -33.05 -16.01
CA PRO A 18 58.76 -32.79 -15.93
C PRO A 18 57.94 -34.07 -15.65
N ILE A 19 56.73 -33.98 -15.07
CA ILE A 19 55.74 -35.09 -15.11
C ILE A 19 54.31 -34.57 -15.40
N ILE A 20 53.60 -35.38 -16.19
CA ILE A 20 52.22 -35.27 -16.66
C ILE A 20 51.22 -35.05 -15.52
N ALA A 21 50.27 -34.12 -15.71
CA ALA A 21 49.05 -34.02 -14.92
C ALA A 21 47.83 -33.86 -15.84
N THR A 22 46.98 -34.88 -15.84
CA THR A 22 45.75 -34.96 -16.64
C THR A 22 44.69 -33.98 -16.09
N ALA A 23 44.36 -32.93 -16.84
CA ALA A 23 43.20 -32.08 -16.56
C ALA A 23 42.00 -32.55 -17.40
N ALA A 24 40.91 -32.94 -16.74
CA ALA A 24 39.75 -33.53 -17.40
C ALA A 24 39.02 -32.52 -18.30
N LEU A 25 38.72 -32.95 -19.52
CA LEU A 25 37.84 -32.25 -20.44
C LEU A 25 36.38 -32.39 -19.95
N LEU A 26 35.88 -31.44 -19.15
CA LEU A 26 34.43 -31.25 -19.03
C LEU A 26 33.97 -30.34 -20.16
N ALA A 27 33.33 -30.95 -21.17
CA ALA A 27 32.64 -30.21 -22.20
C ALA A 27 31.51 -29.39 -21.55
N ALA A 28 31.56 -28.07 -21.71
CA ALA A 28 30.43 -27.20 -21.38
C ALA A 28 29.31 -27.45 -22.40
N THR A 29 28.43 -28.42 -22.10
CA THR A 29 27.18 -28.61 -22.84
C THR A 29 26.27 -27.42 -22.54
N THR A 30 26.26 -26.46 -23.45
CA THR A 30 25.26 -25.39 -23.49
C THR A 30 23.91 -26.01 -23.80
N VAL A 31 23.20 -26.50 -22.79
CA VAL A 31 21.80 -26.87 -22.94
C VAL A 31 21.00 -25.58 -23.12
N SER A 32 20.57 -25.39 -24.37
CA SER A 32 19.72 -24.29 -24.80
C SER A 32 18.53 -24.12 -23.84
N ALA A 33 18.29 -22.90 -23.38
CA ALA A 33 17.04 -22.60 -22.68
C ALA A 33 15.89 -22.81 -23.66
N GLU A 34 14.95 -23.70 -23.33
CA GLU A 34 13.78 -23.94 -24.18
C GLU A 34 12.95 -22.65 -24.28
N GLY A 35 12.97 -22.05 -25.47
CA GLY A 35 12.14 -20.90 -25.77
C GLY A 35 10.67 -21.32 -25.79
N PHE A 36 9.92 -20.92 -24.78
CA PHE A 36 8.48 -21.16 -24.76
C PHE A 36 7.81 -20.33 -25.86
N SER A 37 7.47 -21.00 -26.96
CA SER A 37 6.90 -20.38 -28.15
C SER A 37 5.53 -19.79 -27.86
N LEU A 38 5.38 -18.48 -28.12
CA LEU A 38 4.13 -17.74 -28.03
C LEU A 38 3.84 -17.12 -29.41
N SER A 39 3.07 -17.82 -30.25
CA SER A 39 2.57 -17.28 -31.52
C SER A 39 1.34 -18.05 -32.02
N GLY A 40 0.20 -17.34 -32.12
CA GLY A 40 -1.09 -17.86 -32.57
C GLY A 40 -2.18 -17.78 -31.49
N ALA A 41 -3.07 -16.77 -31.44
CA ALA A 41 -3.29 -15.72 -32.43
C ALA A 41 -3.67 -14.35 -31.82
N ARG A 42 -2.99 -13.32 -32.34
CA ARG A 42 -3.38 -11.92 -32.66
C ARG A 42 -4.24 -11.13 -31.63
N SER A 43 -3.73 -10.06 -30.97
CA SER A 43 -3.10 -8.79 -31.47
C SER A 43 -4.14 -7.74 -31.89
N ALA A 44 -4.05 -6.44 -31.57
CA ALA A 44 -3.23 -5.61 -30.64
C ALA A 44 -4.02 -4.26 -30.45
N MET A 45 -3.74 -3.29 -29.59
CA MET A 45 -2.52 -2.49 -29.28
C MET A 45 -2.72 -1.83 -27.87
N GLN A 46 -1.69 -1.54 -27.07
CA GLN A 46 -0.78 -0.38 -27.18
C GLN A 46 -1.58 0.96 -27.26
N SER A 47 -1.45 1.96 -26.39
CA SER A 47 -0.62 2.15 -25.18
C SER A 47 -1.13 3.40 -24.40
N ASP A 48 -0.33 3.85 -23.43
CA ASP A 48 -0.22 5.24 -22.96
C ASP A 48 -1.15 5.74 -21.82
N ILE A 49 -0.46 6.04 -20.72
CA ILE A 49 -0.90 6.97 -19.68
C ILE A 49 -0.96 8.37 -20.28
N SER A 50 -2.10 9.04 -20.17
CA SER A 50 -2.15 10.50 -20.14
C SER A 50 -3.34 11.00 -19.32
N PHE A 51 -3.02 11.84 -18.32
CA PHE A 51 -3.96 12.83 -17.83
C PHE A 51 -4.39 13.72 -19.01
N ASN A 52 -5.64 14.19 -19.02
CA ASN A 52 -5.90 15.43 -19.75
C ASN A 52 -6.87 16.36 -19.05
N VAL A 53 -6.55 17.65 -19.17
CA VAL A 53 -7.23 18.78 -18.54
C VAL A 53 -8.22 19.39 -19.54
N MET A 54 -9.42 19.69 -19.03
CA MET A 54 -10.34 20.76 -19.46
C MET A 54 -10.15 21.38 -20.86
N GLN A 55 -11.17 21.24 -21.72
CA GLN A 55 -11.71 22.40 -22.43
C GLN A 55 -13.23 22.28 -22.68
N SER A 56 -13.90 23.43 -22.79
CA SER A 56 -15.36 23.55 -22.91
C SER A 56 -15.85 23.75 -24.34
N ALA A 57 -17.18 23.72 -24.48
CA ALA A 57 -18.02 23.94 -25.67
C ALA A 57 -18.45 22.64 -26.40
N GLY A 58 -19.74 22.42 -26.68
CA GLY A 58 -20.88 23.25 -26.30
C GLY A 58 -22.24 22.66 -26.73
N GLN A 59 -23.31 23.36 -26.32
CA GLN A 59 -24.67 23.33 -26.89
C GLN A 59 -25.41 21.98 -26.96
N GLY A 60 -26.29 21.78 -25.99
CA GLY A 60 -27.43 20.85 -26.07
C GLY A 60 -28.57 21.35 -25.18
N GLN A 61 -29.52 22.11 -25.74
CA GLN A 61 -30.62 22.68 -24.96
C GLN A 61 -31.63 21.60 -24.55
N ILE A 62 -32.01 21.55 -23.26
CA ILE A 62 -33.26 20.92 -22.82
C ILE A 62 -34.03 21.94 -21.98
N LYS A 63 -35.28 22.18 -22.35
CA LYS A 63 -36.11 23.29 -21.87
C LYS A 63 -36.73 23.01 -20.50
N LEU A 64 -36.89 24.06 -19.69
CA LEU A 64 -37.63 24.04 -18.43
C LEU A 64 -39.16 24.07 -18.68
N ARG A 65 -39.90 23.24 -17.93
CA ARG A 65 -41.21 23.51 -17.23
C ARG A 65 -42.16 22.30 -17.25
N HIS A 66 -42.52 21.80 -16.06
CA HIS A 66 -43.82 22.15 -15.46
C HIS A 66 -43.93 21.76 -13.98
N LYS A 67 -44.80 22.47 -13.26
CA LYS A 67 -45.11 22.27 -11.84
C LYS A 67 -46.50 21.61 -11.75
N VAL A 68 -46.59 20.36 -11.32
CA VAL A 68 -47.85 19.74 -10.86
C VAL A 68 -47.55 18.77 -9.70
N GLN A 69 -48.24 18.96 -8.58
CA GLN A 69 -48.56 17.89 -7.62
C GLN A 69 -50.08 17.72 -7.65
N PRO A 70 -50.62 16.50 -7.44
CA PRO A 70 -51.13 16.23 -6.09
C PRO A 70 -50.88 14.80 -5.58
N LYS A 71 -51.29 14.58 -4.33
CA LYS A 71 -51.11 13.35 -3.54
C LYS A 71 -51.79 12.12 -4.15
N ALA A 72 -51.15 10.96 -4.03
CA ALA A 72 -51.82 9.66 -3.90
C ALA A 72 -51.05 8.77 -2.91
N GLN A 73 -51.73 8.27 -1.89
CA GLN A 73 -51.16 7.48 -0.79
C GLN A 73 -51.47 6.00 -1.02
N VAL A 74 -50.51 5.21 -1.50
CA VAL A 74 -50.66 3.75 -1.63
C VAL A 74 -49.43 3.01 -1.08
N ARG A 75 -49.68 2.25 -0.01
CA ARG A 75 -48.87 1.22 0.65
C ARG A 75 -47.61 0.76 -0.10
N SER A 76 -46.46 1.35 0.22
CA SER A 76 -45.16 0.71 0.02
C SER A 76 -44.93 -0.32 1.12
N LYS A 77 -44.80 -1.61 0.74
CA LYS A 77 -44.32 -2.66 1.64
C LYS A 77 -42.91 -2.28 2.12
N THR A 78 -42.66 -2.26 3.43
CA THR A 78 -41.35 -1.96 4.00
C THR A 78 -40.35 -3.07 3.68
N VAL A 79 -39.74 -3.02 2.50
CA VAL A 79 -38.56 -3.84 2.17
C VAL A 79 -37.38 -3.25 2.93
N SER A 80 -37.14 -3.76 4.13
CA SER A 80 -35.99 -3.42 4.96
C SER A 80 -34.70 -3.89 4.28
N SER A 81 -34.03 -3.00 3.55
CA SER A 81 -32.79 -3.28 2.82
C SER A 81 -31.62 -2.37 3.24
N ARG A 82 -31.81 -1.51 4.24
CA ARG A 82 -30.93 -0.34 4.49
C ARG A 82 -30.02 -0.41 5.73
N SER A 83 -29.80 -1.59 6.31
CA SER A 83 -28.91 -1.77 7.47
C SER A 83 -28.00 -2.99 7.32
N ARG A 84 -27.08 -2.95 6.34
CA ARG A 84 -26.06 -4.00 6.11
C ARG A 84 -24.67 -3.46 5.72
N SER A 85 -24.40 -2.16 5.88
CA SER A 85 -23.22 -1.49 5.29
C SER A 85 -22.37 -0.65 6.26
N PHE A 86 -22.59 -0.75 7.58
CA PHE A 86 -21.76 -0.11 8.61
C PHE A 86 -21.37 -1.06 9.77
N GLN A 87 -21.57 -2.37 9.56
CA GLN A 87 -21.35 -3.45 10.51
C GLN A 87 -20.46 -4.50 9.84
N GLU A 88 -19.48 -5.14 10.47
CA GLU A 88 -18.95 -5.00 11.84
C GLU A 88 -17.61 -5.76 11.89
N LEU A 89 -16.49 -5.17 11.45
CA LEU A 89 -15.16 -5.77 11.70
C LEU A 89 -14.63 -5.44 13.11
N SER A 90 -15.27 -4.50 13.79
CA SER A 90 -15.11 -4.18 15.22
C SER A 90 -15.30 -5.39 16.15
N GLY A 91 -16.18 -6.33 15.80
CA GLY A 91 -16.46 -7.54 16.59
C GLY A 91 -15.55 -8.73 16.31
N VAL A 92 -14.72 -8.68 15.26
CA VAL A 92 -13.79 -9.78 14.91
C VAL A 92 -12.40 -9.39 15.40
N SER A 93 -11.92 -10.01 16.49
CA SER A 93 -10.60 -9.73 17.09
C SER A 93 -9.50 -9.55 16.03
N THR A 94 -9.38 -10.50 15.10
CA THR A 94 -8.40 -10.44 13.99
C THR A 94 -8.37 -9.13 13.19
N ALA A 95 -9.51 -8.45 13.00
CA ALA A 95 -9.57 -7.20 12.25
C ALA A 95 -9.28 -5.97 13.13
N ALA A 96 -9.71 -5.98 14.40
CA ALA A 96 -9.32 -4.97 15.39
C ALA A 96 -7.80 -5.02 15.69
N ASP A 97 -7.23 -6.22 15.80
CA ASP A 97 -5.80 -6.46 15.97
C ASP A 97 -5.01 -5.99 14.74
N LEU A 98 -5.47 -6.32 13.52
CA LEU A 98 -4.86 -5.86 12.28
C LEU A 98 -4.93 -4.33 12.13
N LYS A 99 -6.06 -3.71 12.45
CA LYS A 99 -6.20 -2.24 12.52
C LYS A 99 -5.27 -1.61 13.54
N SER A 100 -4.94 -2.31 14.62
CA SER A 100 -4.00 -1.85 15.64
C SER A 100 -2.54 -1.99 15.20
N LEU A 101 -2.19 -3.06 14.46
CA LEU A 101 -0.90 -3.21 13.80
C LEU A 101 -0.67 -2.10 12.75
N ILE A 102 -1.67 -1.78 11.93
CA ILE A 102 -1.60 -0.66 10.96
C ILE A 102 -1.38 0.66 11.69
N ALA A 103 -2.15 0.94 12.75
CA ALA A 103 -2.04 2.18 13.51
C ALA A 103 -0.65 2.36 14.15
N TRP A 104 -0.06 1.29 14.66
CA TRP A 104 1.31 1.28 15.18
C TRP A 104 2.33 1.59 14.08
N ALA A 105 2.15 1.03 12.88
CA ALA A 105 3.07 1.24 11.75
C ALA A 105 2.98 2.66 11.13
N GLU A 106 1.81 3.29 11.18
CA GLU A 106 1.50 4.51 10.41
C GLU A 106 1.37 5.79 11.26
N ALA A 107 0.70 5.73 12.42
CA ALA A 107 0.22 6.92 13.12
C ALA A 107 0.94 7.23 14.45
N GLY A 108 1.70 6.27 15.00
CA GLY A 108 2.38 6.42 16.28
C GLY A 108 1.45 6.82 17.43
N PRO A 109 1.91 7.58 18.44
CA PRO A 109 1.13 7.86 19.65
C PRO A 109 -0.07 8.79 19.43
N LYS A 110 -0.18 9.47 18.28
CA LYS A 110 -1.31 10.38 17.99
C LYS A 110 -2.57 9.65 17.49
N GLY A 111 -2.45 8.41 17.02
CA GLY A 111 -3.59 7.57 16.62
C GLY A 111 -4.57 8.28 15.69
N TYR A 112 -5.85 8.33 16.05
CA TYR A 112 -6.92 8.96 15.26
C TYR A 112 -6.74 10.45 15.00
N ASP A 113 -5.88 11.13 15.77
CA ASP A 113 -5.55 12.55 15.61
C ASP A 113 -4.17 12.77 14.98
N ALA A 114 -3.56 11.73 14.41
CA ALA A 114 -2.29 11.85 13.70
C ALA A 114 -2.43 12.73 12.44
N VAL A 115 -1.39 13.52 12.22
CA VAL A 115 -1.18 14.35 11.02
C VAL A 115 0.27 14.12 10.63
N GLN A 116 0.53 13.94 9.34
CA GLN A 116 1.86 13.66 8.81
C GLN A 116 2.90 14.69 9.29
N TYR A 117 4.04 14.22 9.79
CA TYR A 117 5.02 15.04 10.53
C TYR A 117 5.59 16.24 9.73
N GLY A 118 5.72 16.12 8.41
CA GLY A 118 6.17 17.18 7.51
C GLY A 118 5.09 18.22 7.15
N ALA A 119 3.86 18.09 7.66
CA ALA A 119 2.79 19.08 7.45
C ALA A 119 3.08 20.37 8.24
N LYS A 120 3.68 21.37 7.58
CA LYS A 120 4.07 22.65 8.21
C LYS A 120 2.86 23.46 8.71
N ARG A 121 1.71 23.37 8.03
CA ARG A 121 0.46 24.03 8.41
C ARG A 121 -0.52 22.97 8.90
N LEU A 122 -0.64 22.81 10.22
CA LEU A 122 -1.53 21.83 10.84
C LEU A 122 -3.03 22.18 10.62
N PRO A 123 -3.94 21.20 10.72
CA PRO A 123 -5.38 21.48 10.73
C PRO A 123 -5.76 22.35 11.94
N PRO A 124 -6.86 23.13 11.84
CA PRO A 124 -7.27 24.08 12.89
C PRO A 124 -7.78 23.43 14.18
N GLN A 125 -8.07 22.13 14.15
CA GLN A 125 -8.52 21.33 15.29
C GLN A 125 -8.08 19.88 15.12
N ARG A 126 -8.25 19.03 16.14
CA ARG A 126 -7.86 17.62 16.08
C ARG A 126 -8.67 16.90 14.98
N PRO A 127 -8.08 15.99 14.17
CA PRO A 127 -8.79 15.30 13.10
C PRO A 127 -10.14 14.69 13.50
N THR A 128 -10.25 14.07 14.68
CA THR A 128 -11.52 13.50 15.19
C THR A 128 -12.62 14.52 15.50
N GLN A 129 -12.26 15.80 15.65
CA GLN A 129 -13.19 16.91 15.88
C GLN A 129 -13.66 17.55 14.56
N MET A 130 -12.95 17.29 13.45
CA MET A 130 -13.26 17.85 12.14
C MET A 130 -14.39 17.11 11.42
N THR A 131 -15.17 17.84 10.64
CA THR A 131 -15.93 17.31 9.52
C THR A 131 -15.02 16.97 8.34
N ILE A 132 -15.42 16.02 7.50
CA ILE A 132 -14.72 15.69 6.25
C ILE A 132 -14.54 16.94 5.37
N GLY A 133 -15.54 17.83 5.34
CA GLY A 133 -15.48 19.10 4.62
C GLY A 133 -14.45 20.08 5.17
N GLU A 134 -14.19 20.09 6.48
CA GLU A 134 -13.09 20.87 7.07
C GLU A 134 -11.72 20.31 6.73
N ILE A 135 -11.58 18.98 6.68
CA ILE A 135 -10.33 18.32 6.27
C ILE A 135 -10.03 18.67 4.81
N TYR A 136 -11.02 18.62 3.91
CA TYR A 136 -10.85 19.07 2.53
C TYR A 136 -10.48 20.55 2.45
N ARG A 137 -11.15 21.44 3.19
CA ARG A 137 -10.77 22.87 3.23
C ARG A 137 -9.36 23.10 3.76
N TRP A 138 -8.88 22.30 4.71
CA TRP A 138 -7.49 22.37 5.19
C TRP A 138 -6.51 21.96 4.09
N ILE A 139 -6.76 20.84 3.41
CA ILE A 139 -5.95 20.36 2.27
C ILE A 139 -5.86 21.44 1.18
N ASP A 140 -7.01 21.95 0.73
CA ASP A 140 -7.10 22.91 -0.38
C ASP A 140 -6.43 24.26 -0.06
N ARG A 141 -6.43 24.69 1.23
CA ARG A 141 -5.76 25.91 1.71
C ARG A 141 -4.27 25.75 1.98
N THR A 142 -3.74 24.54 1.91
CA THR A 142 -2.33 24.24 2.23
C THR A 142 -1.65 23.43 1.12
N PRO A 143 -1.64 23.91 -0.14
CA PRO A 143 -1.04 23.19 -1.26
C PRO A 143 0.47 22.97 -1.05
N GLY A 144 1.00 21.88 -1.60
CA GLY A 144 2.44 21.59 -1.62
C GLY A 144 3.04 20.98 -0.34
N GLN A 145 2.25 20.78 0.72
CA GLN A 145 2.67 20.01 1.91
C GLN A 145 2.06 18.59 1.89
N PRO A 146 2.57 17.64 2.69
CA PRO A 146 1.91 16.35 2.90
C PRO A 146 0.66 16.48 3.78
N HIS A 147 -0.38 15.68 3.46
CA HIS A 147 -1.69 15.73 4.13
C HIS A 147 -2.20 14.37 4.63
N ALA A 148 -1.32 13.39 4.84
CA ALA A 148 -1.76 12.13 5.43
C ALA A 148 -2.31 12.37 6.85
N ILE A 149 -3.51 11.84 7.12
CA ILE A 149 -4.30 12.20 8.31
C ILE A 149 -4.99 10.99 8.92
N GLY A 150 -5.14 11.02 10.24
CA GLY A 150 -5.82 9.99 11.04
C GLY A 150 -4.97 8.75 11.33
N ARG A 151 -5.60 7.79 12.01
CA ARG A 151 -5.00 6.53 12.51
C ARG A 151 -4.40 5.66 11.40
N TYR A 152 -4.86 5.86 10.17
CA TYR A 152 -4.51 5.07 8.99
C TYR A 152 -3.81 5.89 7.90
N GLN A 153 -3.35 7.12 8.24
CA GLN A 153 -2.60 8.02 7.36
C GLN A 153 -3.20 8.19 5.95
N PHE A 154 -4.51 8.46 5.89
CA PHE A 154 -5.22 8.60 4.61
C PHE A 154 -4.70 9.81 3.81
N ILE A 155 -4.17 9.57 2.61
CA ILE A 155 -3.80 10.64 1.67
C ILE A 155 -5.05 11.25 0.99
N PRO A 156 -5.00 12.51 0.50
CA PRO A 156 -6.19 13.22 0.00
C PRO A 156 -7.00 12.54 -1.12
N SER A 157 -6.33 11.87 -2.06
CA SER A 157 -6.98 11.12 -3.14
C SER A 157 -7.75 9.90 -2.59
N THR A 158 -7.09 9.10 -1.77
CA THR A 158 -7.65 7.93 -1.10
C THR A 158 -8.82 8.32 -0.20
N LEU A 159 -8.67 9.33 0.65
CA LEU A 159 -9.76 9.83 1.52
C LEU A 159 -10.99 10.25 0.70
N ARG A 160 -10.80 11.00 -0.39
CA ARG A 160 -11.91 11.39 -1.29
C ARG A 160 -12.58 10.20 -1.99
N SER A 161 -11.84 9.13 -2.26
CA SER A 161 -12.41 7.90 -2.83
C SER A 161 -13.23 7.14 -1.80
N LEU A 162 -12.66 6.91 -0.62
CA LEU A 162 -13.28 6.17 0.47
C LEU A 162 -14.55 6.85 1.00
N VAL A 163 -14.55 8.17 1.17
CA VAL A 163 -15.74 8.95 1.56
C VAL A 163 -16.88 8.75 0.57
N ARG A 164 -16.59 8.80 -0.75
CA ARG A 164 -17.59 8.57 -1.80
C ARG A 164 -18.12 7.13 -1.77
N GLN A 165 -17.23 6.14 -1.59
CA GLN A 165 -17.59 4.72 -1.55
C GLN A 165 -18.41 4.36 -0.30
N ALA A 166 -18.11 4.98 0.84
CA ALA A 166 -18.86 4.83 2.09
C ALA A 166 -20.20 5.60 2.11
N GLY A 167 -20.49 6.41 1.07
CA GLY A 167 -21.69 7.25 1.03
C GLY A 167 -21.68 8.42 2.03
N LEU A 168 -20.50 8.78 2.56
CA LEU A 168 -20.34 9.85 3.54
C LEU A 168 -20.38 11.23 2.86
N SER A 169 -20.92 12.21 3.56
CA SER A 169 -21.01 13.60 3.14
C SER A 169 -19.84 14.45 3.66
N LYS A 170 -19.74 15.69 3.18
CA LYS A 170 -18.79 16.68 3.72
C LYS A 170 -19.15 17.14 5.15
N ASN A 171 -20.36 16.88 5.62
CA ASN A 171 -20.84 17.31 6.94
C ASN A 171 -20.56 16.25 8.03
N ASP A 172 -20.29 15.01 7.64
CA ASP A 172 -20.00 13.94 8.60
C ASP A 172 -18.65 14.18 9.29
N ARG A 173 -18.63 13.90 10.60
CA ARG A 173 -17.44 14.03 11.44
C ARG A 173 -16.48 12.88 11.20
N PHE A 174 -15.18 13.17 11.14
CA PHE A 174 -14.10 12.22 10.92
C PHE A 174 -13.71 11.48 12.21
N THR A 175 -14.73 10.96 12.90
CA THR A 175 -14.62 10.25 14.18
C THR A 175 -13.76 8.99 14.06
N SER A 176 -13.36 8.42 15.19
CA SER A 176 -12.69 7.11 15.24
C SER A 176 -13.46 6.03 14.49
N ALA A 177 -14.78 5.94 14.67
CA ALA A 177 -15.64 4.99 13.98
C ALA A 177 -15.68 5.20 12.45
N VAL A 178 -15.66 6.47 11.98
CA VAL A 178 -15.54 6.76 10.54
C VAL A 178 -14.17 6.34 10.02
N GLN A 179 -13.09 6.67 10.72
CA GLN A 179 -11.73 6.26 10.33
C GLN A 179 -11.58 4.74 10.26
N ASP A 180 -12.12 4.01 11.25
CA ASP A 180 -12.16 2.54 11.27
C ASP A 180 -12.95 1.97 10.10
N GLY A 181 -14.15 2.50 9.81
CA GLY A 181 -14.96 2.05 8.67
C GLY A 181 -14.29 2.32 7.31
N LEU A 182 -13.57 3.44 7.16
CA LEU A 182 -12.78 3.70 5.96
C LEU A 182 -11.56 2.76 5.84
N ALA A 183 -10.95 2.36 6.96
CA ALA A 183 -9.90 1.36 6.97
C ALA A 183 -10.41 -0.06 6.67
N ASP A 184 -11.62 -0.40 7.13
CA ASP A 184 -12.27 -1.68 6.83
C ASP A 184 -12.53 -1.84 5.31
N ILE A 185 -12.86 -0.77 4.60
CA ILE A 185 -12.91 -0.76 3.11
C ILE A 185 -11.54 -1.09 2.52
N LEU A 186 -10.47 -0.40 2.94
CA LEU A 186 -9.11 -0.67 2.46
C LEU A 186 -8.63 -2.10 2.77
N LEU A 187 -9.03 -2.68 3.91
CA LEU A 187 -8.75 -4.08 4.23
C LEU A 187 -9.46 -5.05 3.28
N VAL A 188 -10.70 -4.77 2.90
CA VAL A 188 -11.43 -5.54 1.89
C VAL A 188 -10.75 -5.45 0.53
N ASP A 189 -10.32 -4.25 0.11
CA ASP A 189 -9.60 -4.01 -1.15
C ASP A 189 -8.22 -4.69 -1.16
N ALA A 190 -7.52 -4.74 -0.03
CA ALA A 190 -6.29 -5.54 0.15
C ALA A 190 -6.55 -7.07 0.04
N GLY A 191 -7.81 -7.51 0.05
CA GLY A 191 -8.19 -8.91 -0.09
C GLY A 191 -8.41 -9.64 1.24
N PHE A 192 -8.71 -8.95 2.35
CA PHE A 192 -9.01 -9.58 3.65
C PHE A 192 -10.06 -10.69 3.53
N ASN A 193 -11.14 -10.45 2.78
CA ASN A 193 -12.19 -11.43 2.50
C ASN A 193 -11.72 -12.63 1.67
N ALA A 194 -10.76 -12.44 0.76
CA ALA A 194 -10.15 -13.52 -0.01
C ALA A 194 -9.21 -14.36 0.87
N PHE A 195 -8.42 -13.70 1.71
CA PHE A 195 -7.51 -14.34 2.66
C PHE A 195 -8.25 -15.17 3.72
N LYS A 196 -9.29 -14.61 4.36
CA LYS A 196 -10.13 -15.35 5.33
C LYS A 196 -10.85 -16.56 4.71
N LYS A 197 -11.07 -16.55 3.38
CA LYS A 197 -11.64 -17.68 2.61
C LYS A 197 -10.59 -18.62 2.01
N GLY A 198 -9.31 -18.45 2.33
CA GLY A 198 -8.21 -19.27 1.80
C GLY A 198 -7.89 -19.06 0.31
N LYS A 199 -8.50 -18.06 -0.35
CA LYS A 199 -8.32 -17.80 -1.80
C LYS A 199 -7.01 -17.10 -2.14
N ILE A 200 -6.37 -16.44 -1.18
CA ILE A 200 -5.00 -15.91 -1.29
C ILE A 200 -4.19 -16.33 -0.07
N SER A 201 -2.88 -16.52 -0.25
CA SER A 201 -1.97 -16.83 0.85
C SER A 201 -1.79 -15.64 1.79
N ARG A 202 -1.39 -15.90 3.04
CA ARG A 202 -1.09 -14.87 4.03
C ARG A 202 0.02 -13.91 3.57
N HIS A 203 1.07 -14.42 2.92
CA HIS A 203 2.13 -13.59 2.34
C HIS A 203 1.59 -12.71 1.20
N ARG A 204 0.67 -13.21 0.37
CA ARG A 204 0.04 -12.39 -0.68
C ARG A 204 -0.85 -11.30 -0.09
N PHE A 205 -1.53 -11.59 1.02
CA PHE A 205 -2.30 -10.58 1.75
C PHE A 205 -1.37 -9.51 2.36
N MET A 206 -0.25 -9.90 3.00
CA MET A 206 0.78 -8.98 3.50
C MET A 206 1.36 -8.08 2.40
N GLU A 207 1.68 -8.64 1.24
CA GLU A 207 2.09 -7.91 0.03
C GLU A 207 1.02 -6.90 -0.42
N ASN A 208 -0.26 -7.27 -0.40
CA ASN A 208 -1.34 -6.34 -0.72
C ASN A 208 -1.47 -5.21 0.33
N LEU A 209 -1.30 -5.51 1.63
CA LEU A 209 -1.30 -4.51 2.70
C LEU A 209 -0.15 -3.49 2.53
N ALA A 210 1.04 -3.94 2.16
CA ALA A 210 2.20 -3.07 1.89
C ALA A 210 2.04 -2.15 0.66
N ARG A 211 1.05 -2.43 -0.22
CA ARG A 211 0.65 -1.55 -1.33
C ARG A 211 -0.43 -0.51 -0.95
N ILE A 212 -0.85 -0.47 0.31
CA ILE A 212 -1.77 0.54 0.85
C ILE A 212 -1.09 1.34 1.95
N TRP A 213 -0.37 0.67 2.84
CA TRP A 213 0.27 1.26 4.03
C TRP A 213 1.80 1.21 3.90
N ALA A 214 2.42 2.38 3.90
CA ALA A 214 3.83 2.56 3.56
C ALA A 214 4.79 2.08 4.67
N GLY A 215 4.32 1.98 5.91
CA GLY A 215 5.07 1.43 7.04
C GLY A 215 5.31 -0.07 6.96
N PHE A 216 4.57 -0.81 6.11
CA PHE A 216 4.78 -2.26 5.96
C PHE A 216 5.85 -2.62 4.92
N PRO A 217 6.65 -3.67 5.16
CA PRO A 217 7.59 -4.22 4.20
C PRO A 217 6.88 -5.09 3.15
N THR A 218 7.41 -5.07 1.94
CA THR A 218 7.25 -6.15 0.97
C THR A 218 8.22 -7.30 1.28
N SER A 219 8.13 -8.40 0.54
CA SER A 219 9.00 -9.58 0.67
C SER A 219 10.50 -9.31 0.51
N ASN A 220 10.91 -8.18 -0.08
CA ASN A 220 12.32 -7.74 -0.12
C ASN A 220 12.77 -6.94 1.13
N GLY A 221 11.90 -6.79 2.14
CA GLY A 221 12.16 -6.05 3.38
C GLY A 221 11.96 -4.53 3.29
N ARG A 222 11.76 -3.95 2.10
CA ARG A 222 11.52 -2.51 1.90
C ARG A 222 10.02 -2.23 1.77
N SER A 223 9.62 -1.00 2.13
CA SER A 223 8.29 -0.47 1.78
C SER A 223 8.07 -0.53 0.27
N TYR A 224 6.82 -0.78 -0.16
CA TYR A 224 6.46 -0.67 -1.57
C TYR A 224 6.72 0.74 -2.12
N TYR A 225 6.64 1.76 -1.27
CA TYR A 225 6.90 3.17 -1.61
C TYR A 225 8.33 3.61 -1.30
N HIS A 226 9.28 2.70 -1.11
CA HIS A 226 10.65 3.06 -0.77
C HIS A 226 11.28 3.99 -1.83
N GLY A 227 11.89 5.08 -1.37
CA GLY A 227 12.46 6.13 -2.22
C GLY A 227 11.47 7.23 -2.60
N TYR A 228 10.16 7.02 -2.43
CA TYR A 228 9.14 8.06 -2.60
C TYR A 228 8.86 8.76 -1.27
N ALA A 229 8.95 10.09 -1.25
CA ALA A 229 8.58 10.96 -0.10
C ALA A 229 9.18 10.55 1.27
N GLY A 230 10.34 9.90 1.29
CA GLY A 230 11.00 9.43 2.52
C GLY A 230 10.39 8.17 3.15
N ASN A 231 9.48 7.48 2.45
CA ASN A 231 8.83 6.27 2.98
C ASN A 231 9.82 5.12 3.19
N LYS A 232 9.66 4.43 4.32
CA LYS A 232 10.43 3.25 4.72
C LYS A 232 9.52 2.30 5.51
N ALA A 233 9.83 1.00 5.44
CA ALA A 233 9.18 0.05 6.33
C ALA A 233 9.66 0.30 7.76
N VAL A 234 8.74 0.19 8.73
CA VAL A 234 9.02 0.37 10.17
C VAL A 234 9.07 -0.96 10.93
N ILE A 235 8.81 -2.06 10.24
CA ILE A 235 8.83 -3.44 10.73
C ILE A 235 9.53 -4.33 9.70
N SER A 236 10.23 -5.37 10.16
CA SER A 236 10.87 -6.34 9.25
C SER A 236 9.85 -7.31 8.65
N TRP A 237 10.15 -7.91 7.50
CA TRP A 237 9.25 -8.89 6.87
C TRP A 237 8.98 -10.09 7.79
N ASN A 238 10.00 -10.61 8.47
CA ASN A 238 9.88 -11.77 9.36
C ASN A 238 9.07 -11.45 10.63
N GLU A 239 9.18 -10.23 11.15
CA GLU A 239 8.39 -9.78 12.29
C GLU A 239 6.93 -9.53 11.89
N PHE A 240 6.69 -8.90 10.74
CA PHE A 240 5.35 -8.75 10.17
C PHE A 240 4.70 -10.12 9.93
N ASP A 241 5.45 -11.08 9.38
CA ASP A 241 5.02 -12.47 9.20
C ASP A 241 4.62 -13.13 10.53
N ALA A 242 5.44 -12.98 11.57
CA ALA A 242 5.18 -13.52 12.90
C ALA A 242 3.97 -12.88 13.59
N VAL A 243 3.79 -11.56 13.50
CA VAL A 243 2.60 -10.88 14.04
C VAL A 243 1.35 -11.30 13.28
N MET A 244 1.40 -11.37 11.94
CA MET A 244 0.27 -11.84 11.13
C MET A 244 -0.08 -13.30 11.42
N LYS A 245 0.91 -14.17 11.69
CA LYS A 245 0.65 -15.53 12.21
C LYS A 245 -0.10 -15.49 13.54
N LYS A 246 0.32 -14.67 14.52
CA LYS A 246 -0.34 -14.54 15.83
C LYS A 246 -1.78 -14.04 15.71
N ILE A 247 -2.01 -12.95 14.98
CA ILE A 247 -3.34 -12.37 14.74
C ILE A 247 -4.30 -13.46 14.23
N PHE A 248 -3.90 -14.19 13.18
CA PHE A 248 -4.76 -15.16 12.51
C PHE A 248 -4.64 -16.61 13.04
N ALA A 249 -3.89 -16.85 14.13
CA ALA A 249 -3.82 -18.16 14.78
C ALA A 249 -5.09 -18.50 15.58
N THR A 250 -5.83 -17.47 16.02
CA THR A 250 -6.93 -17.63 16.98
C THR A 250 -8.20 -18.16 16.32
N LYS A 251 -8.24 -19.49 16.23
CA LYS A 251 -9.37 -20.40 15.99
C LYS A 251 -10.11 -20.33 14.65
N ARG A 252 -9.98 -21.45 13.92
CA ARG A 252 -11.14 -22.20 13.45
C ARG A 252 -12.06 -22.47 14.65
N GLY A 253 -13.22 -21.83 14.67
CA GLY A 253 -14.41 -22.30 15.39
C GLY A 253 -15.31 -22.98 14.38
#